data_AF-A0A1Q3NQ50-F1
#
_entry.id   AF-A0A1Q3NQ50-F1
#
_cell.length_a   1.000
_cell.length_b   1.000
_cell.length_c   1.000
_cell.angle_alpha   90.00
_cell.angle_beta   90.00
_cell.angle_gamma   90.00
#
_symmetry.space_group_name_H-M   'P 1'
#
loop_
_entity.id
_entity.type
_entity.pdbx_description
1 polymer ?
#
loop_
_entity_poly.entity_id
_entity_poly.type
_entity_poly.pdbx_seq_one_letter_code
_entity_poly.pdbx_strand_id
1 'polypeptide(L)'
;MIKMSKNLNIYERTIMSLSEYRTISSHLTALGKIKIISDDEVITTMIRYVAYDLQERHRNKYSNKSTPVSLERWNNQIVQNLIQYCNYMVGENKPEWQLLAERNGWTPPN
;
A
#
# COMPACT_ATOMS: atom_id res chain seq x y z
N MET A 1 14.01 -0.42 -18.72
CA MET A 1 14.49 0.89 -18.28
C MET A 1 13.29 1.69 -17.78
N ILE A 2 13.03 1.72 -16.48
CA ILE A 2 11.90 2.49 -15.93
C ILE A 2 12.45 3.88 -15.58
N LYS A 3 11.90 4.91 -16.24
CA LYS A 3 12.16 6.32 -15.94
C LYS A 3 11.81 6.60 -14.48
N MET A 4 12.81 6.72 -13.60
CA MET A 4 12.63 7.26 -12.25
C MET A 4 12.63 8.79 -12.33
N SER A 5 11.48 9.38 -12.68
CA SER A 5 11.20 10.80 -12.45
C SER A 5 9.69 11.06 -12.40
N LYS A 6 9.07 10.76 -11.26
CA LYS A 6 7.75 11.28 -10.88
C LYS A 6 7.67 11.22 -9.35
N ASN A 7 7.18 12.30 -8.71
CA ASN A 7 6.69 12.20 -7.34
C ASN A 7 5.51 11.24 -7.37
N LEU A 8 5.77 9.98 -7.02
CA LEU A 8 4.74 8.94 -6.97
C LEU A 8 3.72 9.33 -5.91
N ASN A 9 2.43 9.22 -6.25
CA ASN A 9 1.39 9.39 -5.24
C ASN A 9 1.41 8.19 -4.26
N ILE A 10 0.68 8.29 -3.16
CA ILE A 10 0.69 7.27 -2.11
C ILE A 10 0.23 5.90 -2.61
N TYR A 11 -0.73 5.85 -3.53
CA TYR A 11 -1.29 4.63 -4.10
C TYR A 11 -0.27 3.92 -5.00
N GLU A 12 0.40 4.66 -5.88
CA GLU A 12 1.49 4.16 -6.72
C GLU A 12 2.65 3.64 -5.86
N ARG A 13 3.02 4.41 -4.82
CA ARG A 13 4.07 4.03 -3.88
C ARG A 13 3.74 2.75 -3.13
N THR A 14 2.47 2.55 -2.78
CA THR A 14 1.98 1.34 -2.11
C THR A 14 2.07 0.14 -3.04
N ILE A 15 1.57 0.24 -4.28
CA ILE A 15 1.67 -0.83 -5.28
C ILE A 15 3.13 -1.25 -5.49
N MET A 16 4.02 -0.26 -5.69
CA MET A 16 5.45 -0.54 -5.84
C MET A 16 6.01 -1.27 -4.63
N SER A 17 5.73 -0.79 -3.42
CA SER A 17 6.20 -1.43 -2.18
C SER A 17 5.72 -2.88 -2.04
N LEU A 18 4.50 -3.21 -2.49
CA LEU A 18 3.95 -4.57 -2.44
C LEU A 18 4.57 -5.49 -3.50
N SER A 19 4.95 -4.94 -4.67
CA SER A 19 5.53 -5.70 -5.78
C SER A 19 6.98 -6.14 -5.53
N GLU A 20 7.74 -5.38 -4.74
CA GLU A 20 9.16 -5.62 -4.50
C GLU A 20 9.40 -6.90 -3.70
N TYR A 21 10.46 -7.63 -4.08
CA TYR A 21 10.92 -8.79 -3.32
C TYR A 21 11.66 -8.32 -2.07
N ARG A 22 11.03 -8.53 -0.91
CA ARG A 22 11.56 -8.13 0.40
C ARG A 22 11.23 -9.19 1.44
N THR A 23 11.99 -9.21 2.53
CA THR A 23 11.59 -10.02 3.70
C THR A 23 10.31 -9.46 4.31
N ILE A 24 9.56 -10.29 5.05
CA ILE A 24 8.34 -9.84 5.74
C ILE A 24 8.63 -8.63 6.66
N SER A 25 9.75 -8.65 7.39
CA SER A 25 10.16 -7.53 8.25
C SER A 25 10.40 -6.25 7.44
N SER A 26 11.03 -6.35 6.26
CA SER A 26 11.27 -5.20 5.40
C SER A 26 9.96 -4.67 4.79
N HIS A 27 9.01 -5.54 4.43
CA HIS A 27 7.66 -5.15 4.02
C HIS A 27 6.92 -4.38 5.13
N LEU A 28 6.96 -4.87 6.37
CA LEU A 28 6.35 -4.19 7.52
C LEU A 28 6.92 -2.79 7.72
N THR A 29 8.24 -2.62 7.60
CA THR A 29 8.88 -1.29 7.68
C THR A 29 8.45 -0.39 6.53
N ALA A 30 8.41 -0.89 5.30
CA ALA A 30 8.03 -0.10 4.13
C ALA A 30 6.57 0.38 4.21
N LEU A 31 5.65 -0.53 4.52
CA LEU A 31 4.23 -0.23 4.75
C LEU A 31 4.03 0.73 5.93
N GLY A 32 4.79 0.58 7.01
CA GLY A 32 4.77 1.51 8.14
C GLY A 32 5.14 2.93 7.76
N LYS A 33 6.16 3.11 6.89
CA LYS A 33 6.54 4.44 6.38
C LYS A 33 5.47 5.07 5.51
N ILE A 34 4.80 4.28 4.66
CA ILE A 34 3.69 4.74 3.81
C ILE A 34 2.51 5.18 4.69
N LYS A 35 2.15 4.37 5.70
CA LYS A 35 1.07 4.70 6.64
C LYS A 35 1.30 6.02 7.38
N ILE A 36 2.54 6.37 7.72
CA ILE A 36 2.85 7.59 8.48
C ILE A 36 2.65 8.86 7.64
N ILE A 37 2.79 8.77 6.32
CA ILE A 37 2.78 9.95 5.43
C ILE A 37 1.46 10.18 4.71
N SER A 38 0.44 9.35 4.93
CA SER A 38 -0.84 9.42 4.24
C SER A 38 -1.94 9.79 5.23
N ASP A 39 -2.78 10.72 4.81
CA ASP A 39 -3.97 11.14 5.56
C ASP A 39 -5.23 10.37 5.13
N ASP A 40 -5.14 9.54 4.08
CA ASP A 40 -6.24 8.67 3.64
C ASP A 40 -6.47 7.51 4.63
N GLU A 41 -7.52 7.64 5.45
CA GLU A 41 -7.90 6.63 6.42
C GLU A 41 -8.22 5.27 5.79
N VAL A 42 -8.69 5.24 4.54
CA VAL A 42 -9.02 4.00 3.84
C VAL A 42 -7.74 3.23 3.53
N ILE A 43 -6.76 3.86 2.87
CA ILE A 43 -5.49 3.18 2.55
C ILE A 43 -4.74 2.80 3.82
N THR A 44 -4.70 3.68 4.83
CA THR A 44 -3.98 3.40 6.08
C THR A 44 -4.62 2.27 6.87
N THR A 45 -5.95 2.10 6.80
CA THR A 45 -6.66 0.96 7.40
C THR A 45 -6.35 -0.34 6.66
N MET A 46 -6.38 -0.34 5.33
CA MET A 46 -6.01 -1.53 4.54
C MET A 46 -4.56 -1.95 4.75
N ILE A 47 -3.64 -0.97 4.85
CA ILE A 47 -2.24 -1.22 5.22
C ILE A 47 -2.13 -1.87 6.60
N ARG A 48 -2.94 -1.45 7.59
CA ARG A 48 -2.95 -2.09 8.93
C ARG A 48 -3.35 -3.56 8.84
N TYR A 49 -4.36 -3.91 8.04
CA TYR A 49 -4.78 -5.30 7.87
C TYR A 49 -3.69 -6.17 7.22
N VAL A 50 -3.04 -5.66 6.16
CA VAL A 50 -1.89 -6.35 5.55
C VAL A 50 -0.76 -6.50 6.57
N ALA A 51 -0.42 -5.44 7.31
CA ALA A 51 0.64 -5.48 8.31
C ALA A 51 0.32 -6.49 9.44
N TYR A 52 -0.94 -6.61 9.85
CA TYR A 52 -1.36 -7.58 10.85
C TYR A 52 -1.16 -9.03 10.36
N ASP A 53 -1.62 -9.36 9.14
CA ASP A 53 -1.41 -10.70 8.55
C ASP A 53 0.09 -11.03 8.42
N LEU A 54 0.90 -10.05 8.01
CA LEU A 54 2.36 -10.20 7.94
C LEU A 54 3.01 -10.42 9.31
N GLN A 55 2.57 -9.71 10.35
CA GLN A 55 3.07 -9.88 11.71
C GLN A 55 2.78 -11.28 12.26
N GLU A 56 1.56 -11.79 12.07
CA GLU A 56 1.18 -13.13 12.51
C GLU A 56 2.02 -14.20 11.81
N ARG A 57 2.28 -14.04 10.51
CA ARG A 57 3.18 -14.94 9.77
C ARG A 57 4.63 -14.83 10.25
N HIS A 58 5.12 -13.63 10.51
CA HIS A 58 6.48 -13.42 11.01
C HIS A 58 6.70 -13.99 12.43
N ARG A 59 5.63 -14.03 13.24
CA ARG A 59 5.62 -14.67 14.57
C ARG A 59 5.67 -16.19 14.49
N ASN A 60 5.16 -16.78 13.39
CA ASN A 60 5.21 -18.22 13.19
C ASN A 60 6.68 -18.71 13.15
N LYS A 61 7.05 -19.57 14.11
CA LYS A 61 8.40 -20.12 14.28
C LYS A 61 8.86 -20.97 13.10
N TYR A 62 7.93 -21.53 12.34
CA TYR A 62 8.19 -22.36 11.16
C TYR A 62 8.28 -21.55 9.86
N SER A 63 8.05 -20.23 9.92
CA SER A 63 8.17 -19.36 8.75
C SER A 63 9.63 -19.07 8.40
N ASN A 64 9.97 -19.11 7.12
CA ASN A 64 11.29 -18.70 6.65
C ASN A 64 11.38 -17.17 6.59
N LYS A 65 11.98 -16.56 7.63
CA LYS A 65 12.04 -15.11 7.81
C LYS A 65 12.98 -14.39 6.84
N SER A 66 13.93 -15.11 6.28
CA SER A 66 14.99 -14.56 5.42
C SER A 66 14.68 -14.66 3.94
N THR A 67 13.65 -15.41 3.55
CA THR A 67 13.26 -15.56 2.15
C THR A 67 12.49 -14.32 1.69
N PRO A 68 13.00 -13.59 0.68
CA PRO A 68 12.27 -12.47 0.10
C PRO A 68 11.02 -12.94 -0.63
N VAL A 69 9.92 -12.23 -0.46
CA VAL A 69 8.64 -12.47 -1.15
C VAL A 69 8.13 -11.18 -1.76
N SER A 70 7.45 -11.30 -2.89
CA SER A 70 6.62 -10.23 -3.46
C SER A 70 5.19 -10.42 -2.95
N LEU A 71 4.63 -9.41 -2.29
CA LEU A 71 3.27 -9.48 -1.76
C LEU A 71 2.24 -9.44 -2.89
N GLU A 72 2.52 -8.72 -3.97
CA GLU A 72 1.68 -8.71 -5.18
C GLU A 72 1.49 -10.11 -5.76
N ARG A 73 2.56 -10.90 -5.83
CA ARG A 73 2.53 -12.27 -6.33
C ARG A 73 2.00 -13.28 -5.31
N TRP A 74 1.66 -12.82 -4.12
CA TRP A 74 1.07 -13.66 -3.09
C TRP A 74 -0.43 -13.83 -3.35
N ASN A 75 -0.87 -15.08 -3.38
CA ASN A 75 -2.30 -15.42 -3.29
C ASN A 75 -2.85 -15.12 -1.88
N ASN A 76 -3.03 -13.83 -1.55
CA ASN A 76 -3.57 -13.35 -0.28
C ASN A 76 -4.63 -12.27 -0.55
N GLN A 77 -5.88 -12.55 -0.17
CA GLN A 77 -7.02 -11.67 -0.47
C GLN A 77 -6.87 -10.27 0.14
N ILE A 78 -6.28 -10.15 1.34
CA ILE A 78 -6.10 -8.85 2.01
C ILE A 78 -5.15 -7.97 1.19
N VAL A 79 -4.07 -8.57 0.66
CA VAL A 79 -3.12 -7.87 -0.21
C VAL A 79 -3.77 -7.51 -1.54
N GLN A 80 -4.52 -8.43 -2.15
CA GLN A 80 -5.19 -8.17 -3.43
C GLN A 80 -6.22 -7.04 -3.33
N ASN A 81 -6.96 -6.97 -2.22
CA ASN A 81 -7.89 -5.86 -1.97
C ASN A 81 -7.15 -4.52 -1.90
N LEU A 82 -6.00 -4.45 -1.21
CA LEU A 82 -5.19 -3.22 -1.13
C LEU A 82 -4.67 -2.81 -2.51
N ILE A 83 -4.20 -3.76 -3.32
CA ILE A 83 -3.73 -3.51 -4.69
C ILE A 83 -4.88 -2.99 -5.56
N GLN A 84 -6.06 -3.61 -5.48
CA GLN A 84 -7.24 -3.20 -6.24
C GLN A 84 -7.66 -1.78 -5.88
N TYR A 85 -7.72 -1.46 -4.58
CA TYR A 85 -8.03 -0.10 -4.11
C TYR A 85 -7.00 0.90 -4.63
N CYS A 86 -5.70 0.60 -4.51
CA CYS A 86 -4.66 1.52 -5.01
C CYS A 86 -4.77 1.72 -6.52
N ASN A 87 -5.00 0.66 -7.31
CA ASN A 87 -5.17 0.77 -8.76
C ASN A 87 -6.39 1.63 -9.14
N TYR A 88 -7.50 1.49 -8.42
CA TYR A 88 -8.68 2.34 -8.61
C TYR A 88 -8.34 3.82 -8.37
N MET A 89 -7.66 4.12 -7.25
CA MET A 89 -7.29 5.50 -6.90
C MET A 89 -6.25 6.10 -7.85
N VAL A 90 -5.33 5.29 -8.41
CA VAL A 90 -4.43 5.72 -9.49
C VAL A 90 -5.23 6.07 -10.76
N GLY A 91 -6.28 5.30 -11.07
CA GLY A 91 -7.17 5.54 -12.21
C GLY A 91 -7.98 6.84 -12.10
N GLU A 92 -8.33 7.28 -10.89
CA GLU A 92 -9.00 8.58 -10.65
C GLU A 92 -8.13 9.78 -11.08
N ASN A 93 -6.80 9.61 -11.13
CA ASN A 93 -5.83 10.62 -11.56
C ASN A 93 -5.98 11.98 -10.83
N LYS A 94 -6.41 11.93 -9.56
CA LYS A 94 -6.55 13.08 -8.67
C LYS A 94 -5.46 13.07 -7.59
N PRO A 95 -4.97 14.24 -7.14
CA PRO A 95 -4.10 14.30 -5.98
C PRO A 95 -4.86 13.89 -4.70
N GLU A 96 -4.13 13.36 -3.71
CA GLU A 96 -4.71 12.86 -2.44
C GLU A 96 -5.57 13.91 -1.74
N TRP A 97 -5.11 15.17 -1.65
CA TRP A 97 -5.89 16.24 -1.02
C TRP A 97 -7.26 16.45 -1.68
N GLN A 98 -7.36 16.30 -3.00
CA GLN A 98 -8.61 16.50 -3.73
C GLN A 98 -9.57 15.34 -3.45
N LEU A 99 -9.06 14.11 -3.43
CA LEU A 99 -9.83 12.92 -3.07
C LEU A 99 -10.37 13.02 -1.64
N LEU A 100 -9.55 13.49 -0.71
CA LEU A 100 -9.96 13.71 0.68
C LEU A 100 -11.00 14.83 0.78
N ALA A 101 -10.82 15.94 0.07
CA ALA A 101 -11.79 17.02 0.05
C ALA A 101 -13.14 16.54 -0.49
N GLU A 102 -13.15 15.84 -1.63
CA GLU A 102 -14.37 15.29 -2.25
C GLU A 102 -15.11 14.31 -1.32
N ARG A 103 -14.38 13.45 -0.59
CA ARG A 103 -14.97 12.56 0.43
C ARG A 103 -15.60 13.30 1.61
N ASN A 104 -15.09 14.49 1.93
CA ASN A 104 -15.63 15.37 2.96
C ASN A 104 -16.69 16.33 2.43
N GLY A 105 -17.23 16.09 1.23
CA GLY A 105 -18.33 16.86 0.66
C GLY A 105 -17.90 18.15 -0.04
N TRP A 106 -16.60 18.39 -0.23
CA TRP A 106 -16.15 19.47 -1.10
C TRP A 106 -16.42 19.12 -2.56
N THR A 107 -16.95 20.06 -3.31
CA THR A 107 -17.10 19.94 -4.76
C THR A 107 -16.27 21.03 -5.44
N PRO A 108 -15.54 20.72 -6.52
CA PRO A 108 -14.78 21.73 -7.25
C PRO A 108 -15.72 22.84 -7.74
N PRO A 109 -15.29 24.11 -7.68
CA PRO A 109 -16.05 25.20 -8.28
C PRO A 109 -16.13 24.98 -9.79
N ASN A 110 -17.34 25.19 -10.33
CA ASN A 110 -17.59 25.17 -11.78
C ASN A 110 -16.87 26.31 -12.50
#